data_AF-A0A8J8BI68-F1
#
_entry.id   AF-A0A8J8BI68-F1
#
_cell.length_a   1.000
_cell.length_b   1.000
_cell.length_c   1.000
_cell.angle_alpha   90.00
_cell.angle_beta   90.00
_cell.angle_gamma   90.00
#
_symmetry.space_group_name_H-M   'P 1'
#
loop_
_entity.id
_entity.type
_entity.pdbx_description
1 polymer ?
#
loop_
_entity_poly.entity_id
_entity_poly.type
_entity_poly.pdbx_seq_one_letter_code
_entity_poly.pdbx_strand_id
1 'polypeptide(L)'
;MFRCIFATCLCLVLAGCVTTQDYQSLQNKINTLERRQQQSNQQIQAKVQDLEKQFTALQDQTSHLVSNRTESMRSHQANLWSEFENLRVDVATLQGKMEQVQYNLNQLQSRSSNQTQTLADLEKQVQSLDRQLSLAGSQLGLDFKEASQSPSQKANDSKEEDDSDSSRTPQLLYEQALNAFHNREYDQAKDLWAEFASQFSEHDLVPNAYFWQGECLYQ
;
A
#
# COMPACT_ATOMS: atom_id res chain seq x y z
N MET A 1 -10.88 104.87 -58.38
CA MET A 1 -10.07 103.99 -57.50
C MET A 1 -10.91 103.17 -56.51
N PHE A 2 -11.96 103.71 -55.88
CA PHE A 2 -12.81 102.96 -54.92
C PHE A 2 -13.55 101.73 -55.50
N ARG A 3 -13.93 101.74 -56.79
CA ARG A 3 -14.65 100.60 -57.41
C ARG A 3 -13.77 99.36 -57.65
N CYS A 4 -12.46 99.54 -57.83
CA CYS A 4 -11.53 98.40 -57.99
C CYS A 4 -11.19 97.75 -56.65
N ILE A 5 -11.14 98.54 -55.56
CA ILE A 5 -10.88 98.05 -54.20
C ILE A 5 -12.07 97.21 -53.68
N PHE A 6 -13.30 97.61 -54.02
CA PHE A 6 -14.49 96.84 -53.66
C PHE A 6 -14.57 95.49 -54.41
N ALA A 7 -14.13 95.46 -55.68
CA ALA A 7 -14.11 94.24 -56.48
C ALA A 7 -13.03 93.23 -56.03
N THR A 8 -11.85 93.71 -55.62
CA THR A 8 -10.79 92.83 -55.10
C THR A 8 -11.10 92.30 -53.71
N CYS A 9 -11.78 93.07 -52.86
CA CYS A 9 -12.23 92.61 -51.55
C CYS A 9 -13.35 91.55 -51.65
N LEU A 10 -14.27 91.68 -52.62
CA LEU A 10 -15.34 90.72 -52.86
C LEU A 10 -14.82 89.35 -53.34
N CYS A 11 -13.77 89.31 -54.18
CA CYS A 11 -13.15 88.06 -54.62
C CYS A 11 -12.43 87.29 -53.49
N LEU A 12 -11.90 87.99 -52.49
CA LEU A 12 -11.19 87.38 -51.35
C LEU A 12 -12.15 86.69 -50.37
N VAL A 13 -13.36 87.21 -50.21
CA VAL A 13 -14.40 86.61 -49.35
C VAL A 13 -14.96 85.32 -49.97
N LEU A 14 -15.04 85.23 -51.30
CA LEU A 14 -15.55 84.05 -52.01
C LEU A 14 -14.55 82.88 -52.00
N ALA A 15 -13.24 83.16 -51.98
CA ALA A 15 -12.21 82.12 -51.86
C ALA A 15 -12.16 81.47 -50.45
N GLY A 16 -12.73 82.12 -49.42
CA GLY A 16 -12.79 81.62 -48.05
C GLY A 16 -13.89 80.58 -47.77
N CYS A 17 -14.84 80.39 -48.68
CA CYS A 17 -15.92 79.42 -48.47
C CYS A 17 -15.48 77.96 -48.69
N VAL A 18 -14.48 77.70 -49.54
CA VAL A 18 -14.07 76.33 -49.89
C VAL A 18 -13.32 75.61 -48.76
N THR A 19 -12.62 76.33 -47.89
CA THR A 19 -11.82 75.77 -46.77
C THR A 19 -12.66 75.31 -45.58
N THR A 20 -13.88 75.82 -45.44
CA THR A 20 -14.76 75.48 -44.31
C THR A 20 -15.29 74.04 -44.38
N GLN A 21 -15.52 73.53 -45.59
CA GLN A 21 -16.01 72.17 -45.81
C GLN A 21 -14.95 71.11 -45.48
N ASP A 22 -13.69 71.35 -45.84
CA ASP A 22 -12.57 70.46 -45.52
C ASP A 22 -12.26 70.45 -44.02
N TYR A 23 -12.38 71.59 -43.35
CA TYR A 23 -12.21 71.69 -41.90
C TYR A 23 -13.27 70.87 -41.14
N GLN A 24 -14.54 70.94 -41.57
CA GLN A 24 -15.62 70.14 -40.99
C GLN A 24 -15.40 68.64 -41.21
N SER A 25 -14.93 68.23 -42.39
CA SER A 25 -14.55 66.84 -42.69
C SER A 25 -13.41 66.36 -41.79
N LEU A 26 -12.40 67.21 -41.55
CA LEU A 26 -11.28 66.90 -40.68
C LEU A 26 -11.69 66.77 -39.21
N GLN A 27 -12.51 67.69 -38.68
CA GLN A 27 -13.04 67.58 -37.32
C GLN A 27 -13.85 66.31 -37.14
N ASN A 28 -14.67 65.94 -38.13
CA ASN A 28 -15.43 64.69 -38.08
C ASN A 28 -14.50 63.46 -38.07
N LYS A 29 -13.40 63.47 -38.85
CA LYS A 29 -12.39 62.41 -38.81
C LYS A 29 -11.68 62.33 -37.47
N ILE A 30 -11.26 63.47 -36.90
CA ILE A 30 -10.62 63.52 -35.57
C ILE A 30 -11.57 62.97 -34.50
N ASN A 31 -12.83 63.42 -34.48
CA ASN A 31 -13.83 62.92 -33.55
C ASN A 31 -14.10 61.42 -33.72
N THR A 32 -14.06 60.90 -34.95
CA THR A 32 -14.19 59.45 -35.19
C THR A 32 -12.96 58.65 -34.76
N LEU A 33 -11.76 59.21 -34.92
CA LEU A 33 -10.51 58.59 -34.48
C LEU A 33 -10.42 58.57 -32.95
N GLU A 34 -10.78 59.67 -32.29
CA GLU A 34 -10.81 59.76 -30.83
C GLU A 34 -11.80 58.76 -30.23
N ARG A 35 -12.99 58.60 -30.83
CA ARG A 35 -13.95 57.56 -30.44
C ARG A 35 -13.41 56.15 -30.63
N ARG A 36 -12.74 55.86 -31.75
CA ARG A 36 -12.10 54.55 -31.99
C ARG A 36 -10.98 54.30 -30.99
N GLN A 37 -10.20 55.32 -30.65
CA GLN A 37 -9.11 55.22 -29.68
C GLN A 37 -9.64 54.98 -28.26
N GLN A 38 -10.72 55.67 -27.88
CA GLN A 38 -11.39 55.44 -26.61
C GLN A 38 -12.01 54.03 -26.55
N GLN A 39 -12.64 53.57 -27.63
CA GLN A 39 -13.19 52.23 -27.72
C GLN A 39 -12.11 51.15 -27.65
N SER A 40 -10.97 51.36 -28.32
CA SER A 40 -9.80 50.47 -28.24
C SER A 40 -9.22 50.43 -26.82
N ASN A 41 -9.07 51.58 -26.17
CA ASN A 41 -8.59 51.67 -24.79
C ASN A 41 -9.54 50.96 -23.81
N GLN A 42 -10.86 51.06 -24.01
CA GLN A 42 -11.84 50.32 -23.20
C GLN A 42 -11.73 48.81 -23.42
N GLN A 43 -11.54 48.36 -24.65
CA GLN A 43 -11.32 46.93 -24.94
C GLN A 43 -10.02 46.41 -24.31
N ILE A 44 -8.95 47.20 -24.37
CA ILE A 44 -7.67 46.86 -23.73
C ILE A 44 -7.86 46.75 -22.22
N GLN A 45 -8.53 47.70 -21.59
CA GLN A 45 -8.80 47.66 -20.14
C GLN A 45 -9.65 46.44 -19.74
N ALA A 46 -10.69 46.12 -20.52
CA ALA A 46 -11.51 44.93 -20.28
C ALA A 46 -10.70 43.63 -20.39
N LYS A 47 -9.81 43.52 -21.41
CA LYS A 47 -8.92 42.37 -21.56
C LYS A 47 -7.88 42.27 -20.45
N VAL A 48 -7.34 43.40 -19.99
CA VAL A 48 -6.39 43.41 -18.86
C VAL A 48 -7.07 42.94 -17.57
N GLN A 49 -8.30 43.42 -17.29
CA GLN A 49 -9.07 42.95 -16.14
C GLN A 49 -9.43 41.48 -16.24
N ASP A 50 -9.74 40.98 -17.44
CA ASP A 50 -10.03 39.57 -17.65
C ASP A 50 -8.77 38.70 -17.45
N LEU A 51 -7.63 39.12 -17.98
CA LEU A 51 -6.34 38.45 -17.75
C LEU A 51 -5.96 38.44 -16.26
N GLU A 52 -6.18 39.55 -15.55
CA GLU A 52 -5.91 39.64 -14.12
C GLU A 52 -6.80 38.70 -13.31
N LYS A 53 -8.07 38.55 -13.69
CA LYS A 53 -8.98 37.55 -13.10
C LYS A 53 -8.53 36.13 -13.38
N GLN A 54 -8.11 35.83 -14.61
CA GLN A 54 -7.56 34.52 -14.94
C GLN A 54 -6.29 34.22 -14.14
N PHE A 55 -5.39 35.19 -14.01
CA PHE A 55 -4.14 35.05 -13.27
C PHE A 55 -4.38 34.82 -11.78
N THR A 56 -5.29 35.58 -11.17
CA THR A 56 -5.67 35.40 -9.76
C THR A 56 -6.35 34.05 -9.51
N ALA A 57 -7.24 33.60 -10.41
CA ALA A 57 -7.86 32.28 -10.32
C ALA A 57 -6.84 31.14 -10.46
N LEU A 58 -5.90 31.24 -11.41
CA LEU A 58 -4.80 30.29 -11.58
C LEU A 58 -3.86 30.27 -10.36
N GLN A 59 -3.57 31.43 -9.78
CA GLN A 59 -2.71 31.55 -8.60
C GLN A 59 -3.38 30.93 -7.37
N ASP A 60 -4.68 31.13 -7.18
CA ASP A 60 -5.45 30.53 -6.08
C ASP A 60 -5.52 29.00 -6.23
N GLN A 61 -5.79 28.49 -7.44
CA GLN A 61 -5.75 27.06 -7.73
C GLN A 61 -4.37 26.44 -7.46
N THR A 62 -3.30 27.14 -7.83
CA THR A 62 -1.92 26.69 -7.59
C THR A 62 -1.61 26.69 -6.08
N SER A 63 -2.00 27.73 -5.34
CA SER A 63 -1.80 27.81 -3.89
C SER A 63 -2.54 26.70 -3.15
N HIS A 64 -3.80 26.44 -3.52
CA HIS A 64 -4.61 25.40 -2.92
C HIS A 64 -4.06 23.98 -3.20
N LEU A 65 -3.62 23.72 -4.44
CA LEU A 65 -2.98 22.46 -4.80
C LEU A 65 -1.63 22.27 -4.08
N VAL A 66 -0.84 23.33 -3.95
CA VAL A 66 0.43 23.29 -3.23
C VAL A 66 0.22 23.07 -1.73
N SER A 67 -0.72 23.77 -1.08
CA SER A 67 -1.00 23.59 0.36
C SER A 67 -1.47 22.17 0.67
N ASN A 68 -2.48 21.68 -0.07
CA ASN A 68 -3.04 20.34 0.12
C ASN A 68 -1.99 19.25 -0.16
N ARG A 69 -1.24 19.36 -1.26
CA ARG A 69 -0.17 18.39 -1.58
C ARG A 69 0.99 18.47 -0.58
N THR A 70 1.35 19.66 -0.09
CA THR A 70 2.47 19.82 0.85
C THR A 70 2.12 19.31 2.25
N GLU A 71 0.90 19.56 2.73
CA GLU A 71 0.43 19.06 4.02
C GLU A 71 0.28 17.53 4.01
N SER A 72 -0.35 16.98 2.96
CA SER A 72 -0.44 15.52 2.80
C SER A 72 0.94 14.90 2.68
N MET A 73 1.86 15.43 1.86
CA MET A 73 3.21 14.88 1.76
C MET A 73 4.01 14.98 3.06
N ARG A 74 3.93 16.09 3.81
CA ARG A 74 4.62 16.21 5.12
C ARG A 74 4.10 15.20 6.13
N SER A 75 2.78 15.01 6.18
CA SER A 75 2.16 14.00 7.06
C SER A 75 2.59 12.57 6.67
N HIS A 76 2.56 12.24 5.39
CA HIS A 76 3.01 10.93 4.91
C HIS A 76 4.50 10.70 5.17
N GLN A 77 5.34 11.73 4.98
CA GLN A 77 6.77 11.65 5.25
C GLN A 77 7.08 11.42 6.73
N ALA A 78 6.30 12.02 7.64
CA ALA A 78 6.45 11.79 9.08
C ALA A 78 6.03 10.38 9.50
N ASN A 79 4.91 9.87 8.95
CA ASN A 79 4.45 8.50 9.21
C ASN A 79 5.46 7.46 8.73
N LEU A 80 5.99 7.62 7.50
CA LEU A 80 7.01 6.71 6.96
C LEU A 80 8.30 6.72 7.80
N TRP A 81 8.69 7.87 8.35
CA TRP A 81 9.85 7.94 9.23
C TRP A 81 9.63 7.18 10.54
N SER A 82 8.43 7.28 11.13
CA SER A 82 8.06 6.51 12.32
C SER A 82 8.00 5.00 12.02
N GLU A 83 7.44 4.60 10.89
CA GLU A 83 7.39 3.20 10.46
C GLU A 83 8.79 2.64 10.25
N PHE A 84 9.69 3.40 9.64
CA PHE A 84 11.07 2.98 9.43
C PHE A 84 11.82 2.78 10.75
N GLU A 85 11.67 3.70 11.70
CA GLU A 85 12.32 3.57 13.02
C GLU A 85 11.74 2.38 13.81
N ASN A 86 10.42 2.15 13.73
CA ASN A 86 9.80 0.97 14.34
C ASN A 86 10.31 -0.33 13.69
N LEU A 87 10.39 -0.38 12.36
CA LEU A 87 10.86 -1.56 11.63
C LEU A 87 12.33 -1.87 11.98
N ARG A 88 13.15 -0.84 12.18
CA ARG A 88 14.53 -1.00 12.67
C ARG A 88 14.58 -1.60 14.07
N VAL A 89 13.71 -1.16 14.97
CA VAL A 89 13.59 -1.71 16.33
C VAL A 89 13.08 -3.15 16.29
N ASP A 90 12.10 -3.46 15.44
CA ASP A 90 11.57 -4.81 15.27
C ASP A 90 12.62 -5.77 14.73
N VAL A 91 13.44 -5.35 13.76
CA VAL A 91 14.56 -6.14 13.25
C VAL A 91 15.58 -6.43 14.35
N ALA A 92 15.96 -5.43 15.15
CA ALA A 92 16.87 -5.62 16.28
C ALA A 92 16.26 -6.57 17.34
N THR A 93 14.96 -6.45 17.59
CA THR A 93 14.24 -7.29 18.55
C THR A 93 14.13 -8.73 18.06
N LEU A 94 13.82 -8.95 16.78
CA LEU A 94 13.76 -10.27 16.16
C LEU A 94 15.13 -10.95 16.17
N GLN A 95 16.20 -10.20 15.89
CA GLN A 95 17.55 -10.70 16.00
C GLN A 95 17.87 -11.16 17.43
N GLY A 96 17.53 -10.35 18.44
CA GLY A 96 17.70 -10.73 19.85
C GLY A 96 16.87 -11.95 20.25
N LYS A 97 15.62 -12.04 19.79
CA LYS A 97 14.77 -13.22 20.01
C LYS A 97 15.34 -14.47 19.35
N MET A 98 15.93 -14.36 18.16
CA MET A 98 16.58 -15.49 17.48
C MET A 98 17.81 -15.98 18.25
N GLU A 99 18.65 -15.07 18.75
CA GLU A 99 19.78 -15.40 19.62
C GLU A 99 19.31 -16.10 20.90
N GLN A 100 18.22 -15.63 21.51
CA GLN A 100 17.63 -16.25 22.70
C GLN A 100 17.08 -17.65 22.44
N VAL A 101 16.39 -17.86 21.30
CA VAL A 101 15.90 -19.19 20.90
C VAL A 101 17.08 -20.14 20.66
N GLN A 102 18.12 -19.68 19.96
CA GLN A 102 19.33 -20.47 19.73
C GLN A 102 20.02 -20.85 21.05
N TYR A 103 20.09 -19.92 22.01
CA TYR A 103 20.64 -20.18 23.32
C TYR A 103 19.81 -21.22 24.10
N ASN A 104 18.49 -21.06 24.13
CA ASN A 104 17.59 -22.01 24.81
C ASN A 104 17.66 -23.40 24.17
N LEU A 105 17.77 -23.49 22.85
CA LEU A 105 17.91 -24.75 22.13
C LEU A 105 19.24 -25.44 22.49
N ASN A 106 20.36 -24.71 22.47
CA ASN A 106 21.66 -25.23 22.91
C ASN A 106 21.65 -25.67 24.39
N GLN A 107 20.96 -24.94 25.26
CA GLN A 107 20.83 -25.29 26.67
C GLN A 107 20.00 -26.57 26.85
N LEU A 108 18.88 -26.70 26.13
CA LEU A 108 18.06 -27.92 26.13
C LEU A 108 18.82 -29.12 25.56
N GLN A 109 19.58 -28.93 24.48
CA GLN A 109 20.42 -29.96 23.89
C GLN A 109 21.52 -30.42 24.87
N SER A 110 22.17 -29.49 25.57
CA SER A 110 23.18 -29.81 26.59
C SER A 110 22.58 -30.58 27.76
N ARG A 111 21.40 -30.18 28.24
CA ARG A 111 20.67 -30.91 29.29
C ARG A 111 20.26 -32.31 28.83
N SER A 112 19.77 -32.43 27.60
CA SER A 112 19.42 -33.71 27.00
C SER A 112 20.64 -34.63 26.89
N SER A 113 21.79 -34.13 26.39
CA SER A 113 23.03 -34.91 26.31
C SER A 113 23.49 -35.40 27.68
N ASN A 114 23.47 -34.54 28.71
CA ASN A 114 23.80 -34.94 30.07
C ASN A 114 22.80 -35.97 30.63
N GLN A 115 21.51 -35.80 30.38
CA GLN A 115 20.49 -36.77 30.78
C GLN A 115 20.73 -38.14 30.11
N THR A 116 21.02 -38.16 28.80
CA THR A 116 21.33 -39.40 28.08
C THR A 116 22.57 -40.09 28.65
N GLN A 117 23.61 -39.34 29.02
CA GLN A 117 24.79 -39.88 29.70
C GLN A 117 24.44 -40.46 31.08
N THR A 118 23.66 -39.74 31.89
CA THR A 118 23.22 -40.25 33.20
C THR A 118 22.33 -41.49 33.08
N LEU A 119 21.47 -41.57 32.05
CA LEU A 119 20.66 -42.75 31.79
C LEU A 119 21.53 -43.94 31.40
N ALA A 120 22.54 -43.74 30.55
CA ALA A 120 23.48 -44.79 30.15
C ALA A 120 24.34 -45.28 31.33
N ASP A 121 24.75 -44.39 32.24
CA ASP A 121 25.49 -44.78 33.44
C ASP A 121 24.62 -45.49 34.47
N LEU A 122 23.37 -45.05 34.64
CA LEU A 122 22.41 -45.71 35.52
C LEU A 122 22.05 -47.12 34.99
N GLU A 123 21.91 -47.28 33.68
CA GLU A 123 21.70 -48.59 33.03
C GLU A 123 22.85 -49.56 33.34
N LYS A 124 24.11 -49.10 33.24
CA LYS A 124 25.29 -49.91 33.63
C LYS A 124 25.25 -50.28 35.10
N GLN A 125 24.85 -49.35 35.97
CA GLN A 125 24.78 -49.59 37.40
C GLN A 125 23.71 -50.65 37.71
N VAL A 126 22.53 -50.56 37.09
CA VAL A 126 21.47 -51.59 37.18
C VAL A 126 21.97 -52.94 36.69
N GLN A 127 22.65 -53.03 35.53
CA GLN A 127 23.23 -54.29 35.06
C GLN A 127 24.25 -54.89 36.03
N SER A 128 25.08 -54.05 36.66
CA SER A 128 26.08 -54.54 37.61
C SER A 128 25.46 -55.04 38.91
N LEU A 129 24.42 -54.36 39.40
CA LEU A 129 23.64 -54.80 40.56
C LEU A 129 22.86 -56.08 40.25
N ASP A 130 22.25 -56.19 39.07
CA ASP A 130 21.57 -57.41 38.61
C ASP A 130 22.54 -58.61 38.56
N ARG A 131 23.75 -58.42 38.03
CA ARG A 131 24.79 -59.46 38.06
C ARG A 131 25.17 -59.86 39.48
N GLN A 132 25.34 -58.89 40.39
CA GLN A 132 25.65 -59.18 41.80
C GLN A 132 24.50 -59.93 42.48
N LEU A 133 23.25 -59.52 42.21
CA LEU A 133 22.05 -60.15 42.76
C LEU A 133 21.83 -61.55 42.18
N SER A 134 22.11 -61.77 40.91
CA SER A 134 22.10 -63.09 40.26
C SER A 134 23.16 -64.03 40.84
N LEU A 135 24.36 -63.52 41.11
CA LEU A 135 25.45 -64.29 41.72
C LEU A 135 25.15 -64.64 43.18
N ALA A 136 24.57 -63.69 43.92
CA ALA A 136 24.09 -63.91 45.28
C ALA A 136 22.89 -64.87 45.31
N GLY A 137 21.94 -64.72 44.39
CA GLY A 137 20.77 -65.60 44.22
C GLY A 137 21.18 -67.03 43.87
N SER A 138 22.22 -67.21 43.06
CA SER A 138 22.79 -68.53 42.75
C SER A 138 23.49 -69.18 43.94
N GLN A 139 24.10 -68.40 44.84
CA GLN A 139 24.68 -68.91 46.09
C GLN A 139 23.61 -69.21 47.17
N LEU A 140 22.47 -68.50 47.15
CA LEU A 140 21.38 -68.66 48.12
C LEU A 140 20.20 -69.50 47.60
N GLY A 141 20.19 -69.92 46.32
CA GLY A 141 19.14 -70.74 45.71
C GLY A 141 17.79 -70.02 45.51
N LEU A 142 17.79 -68.70 45.27
CA LEU A 142 16.57 -67.88 45.12
C LEU A 142 16.51 -67.22 43.73
N ASP A 143 15.59 -67.68 42.88
CA ASP A 143 15.28 -67.07 41.57
C ASP A 143 14.28 -65.90 41.75
N PHE A 144 14.77 -64.67 41.67
CA PHE A 144 13.93 -63.46 41.65
C PHE A 144 13.66 -63.04 40.21
N LYS A 145 12.62 -63.60 39.60
CA LYS A 145 12.13 -63.18 38.29
C LYS A 145 10.65 -62.82 38.36
N GLU A 146 10.33 -61.60 38.78
CA GLU A 146 9.04 -61.00 38.46
C GLU A 146 9.05 -59.47 38.54
N ALA A 147 8.19 -58.87 37.71
CA ALA A 147 7.86 -57.44 37.57
C ALA A 147 8.73 -56.60 36.61
N SER A 148 8.54 -56.84 35.30
CA SER A 148 8.60 -55.76 34.32
C SER A 148 7.29 -55.74 33.53
N GLN A 149 6.33 -54.94 34.02
CA GLN A 149 5.22 -54.45 33.22
C GLN A 149 4.87 -53.02 33.68
N SER A 150 5.28 -52.05 32.88
CA SER A 150 4.46 -50.92 32.43
C SER A 150 5.21 -50.19 31.33
N PRO A 151 4.51 -49.68 30.31
CA PRO A 151 4.40 -48.22 30.28
C PRO A 151 2.97 -47.71 30.01
N SER A 152 2.59 -46.67 30.77
CA SER A 152 2.03 -45.37 30.33
C SER A 152 0.87 -45.32 29.32
N GLN A 153 0.00 -44.32 29.26
CA GLN A 153 -0.40 -43.15 30.04
C GLN A 153 -1.64 -42.60 29.29
N LYS A 154 -2.57 -42.04 30.06
CA LYS A 154 -3.37 -40.84 29.75
C LYS A 154 -4.12 -40.72 28.41
N ALA A 155 -5.44 -40.72 28.56
CA ALA A 155 -6.38 -39.74 28.03
C ALA A 155 -5.77 -38.51 27.31
N ASN A 156 -6.23 -38.28 26.09
CA ASN A 156 -6.76 -36.97 25.73
C ASN A 156 -7.98 -37.13 24.82
N ASP A 157 -9.11 -36.69 25.36
CA ASP A 157 -10.37 -36.46 24.68
C ASP A 157 -10.19 -35.20 23.82
N SER A 158 -10.32 -35.35 22.52
CA SER A 158 -10.49 -34.26 21.56
C SER A 158 -11.36 -34.79 20.45
N LYS A 159 -12.67 -34.81 20.75
CA LYS A 159 -13.79 -34.59 19.83
C LYS A 159 -13.41 -34.58 18.34
N GLU A 160 -13.28 -35.80 17.81
CA GLU A 160 -13.43 -36.09 16.39
C GLU A 160 -14.93 -36.04 16.09
N GLU A 161 -15.36 -35.00 15.38
CA GLU A 161 -16.52 -35.12 14.51
C GLU A 161 -16.02 -35.64 13.17
N ASP A 162 -16.32 -36.91 12.99
CA ASP A 162 -16.54 -37.64 11.75
C ASP A 162 -17.20 -36.77 10.67
N ASP A 163 -16.51 -36.51 9.55
CA ASP A 163 -17.09 -36.92 8.27
C ASP A 163 -16.00 -37.24 7.24
N SER A 164 -16.28 -38.34 6.57
CA SER A 164 -15.60 -39.00 5.48
C SER A 164 -15.35 -38.11 4.25
N ASP A 165 -14.13 -38.22 3.71
CA ASP A 165 -13.75 -38.10 2.28
C ASP A 165 -12.39 -37.40 2.16
N SER A 166 -11.32 -38.20 2.26
CA SER A 166 -9.92 -37.81 2.15
C SER A 166 -9.48 -37.34 0.75
N SER A 167 -10.42 -36.84 -0.06
CA SER A 167 -10.17 -36.29 -1.40
C SER A 167 -10.77 -34.88 -1.62
N ARG A 168 -11.55 -34.35 -0.68
CA ARG A 168 -12.22 -33.03 -0.80
C ARG A 168 -12.24 -32.23 0.51
N THR A 169 -11.17 -32.26 1.29
CA THR A 169 -11.10 -31.34 2.43
C THR A 169 -10.99 -29.89 1.90
N PRO A 170 -11.78 -28.94 2.43
CA PRO A 170 -11.71 -27.53 2.02
C PRO A 170 -10.28 -26.99 2.09
N GLN A 171 -9.53 -27.42 3.10
CA GLN A 171 -8.13 -27.03 3.32
C GLN A 171 -7.20 -27.46 2.17
N LEU A 172 -7.39 -28.66 1.61
CA LEU A 172 -6.55 -29.18 0.52
C LEU A 172 -6.83 -28.44 -0.80
N LEU A 173 -8.10 -28.20 -1.11
CA LEU A 173 -8.48 -27.45 -2.31
C LEU A 173 -8.01 -26.00 -2.23
N TYR A 174 -8.10 -25.40 -1.03
CA TYR A 174 -7.56 -24.07 -0.75
C TYR A 174 -6.04 -24.01 -0.93
N GLU A 175 -5.29 -24.98 -0.38
CA GLU A 175 -3.84 -25.04 -0.52
C GLU A 175 -3.41 -25.24 -1.98
N GLN A 176 -4.11 -26.09 -2.73
CA GLN A 176 -3.88 -26.32 -4.14
C GLN A 176 -4.06 -25.04 -4.97
N ALA A 177 -5.14 -24.29 -4.73
CA ALA A 177 -5.40 -23.02 -5.40
C ALA A 177 -4.31 -21.97 -5.10
N LEU A 178 -3.82 -21.93 -3.87
CA LEU A 178 -2.75 -21.03 -3.45
C LEU A 178 -1.40 -21.39 -4.09
N ASN A 179 -1.12 -22.70 -4.23
CA ASN A 179 0.08 -23.19 -4.89
C ASN A 179 0.07 -22.83 -6.39
N ALA A 180 -1.06 -23.02 -7.07
CA ALA A 180 -1.22 -22.61 -8.47
C ALA A 180 -0.99 -21.09 -8.65
N PHE A 181 -1.50 -20.27 -7.73
CA PHE A 181 -1.24 -18.82 -7.76
C PHE A 181 0.25 -18.50 -7.61
N HIS A 182 0.94 -19.13 -6.66
CA HIS A 182 2.39 -18.94 -6.46
C HIS A 182 3.24 -19.41 -7.65
N ASN A 183 2.78 -20.44 -8.37
CA ASN A 183 3.43 -20.93 -9.59
C ASN A 183 3.14 -20.08 -10.84
N ARG A 184 2.38 -18.97 -10.70
CA ARG A 184 1.92 -18.09 -11.79
C ARG A 184 0.94 -18.75 -12.76
N GLU A 185 0.27 -19.80 -12.32
CA GLU A 185 -0.76 -20.51 -13.08
C GLU A 185 -2.12 -19.86 -12.82
N TYR A 186 -2.26 -18.57 -13.14
CA TYR A 186 -3.40 -17.75 -12.73
C TYR A 186 -4.74 -18.23 -13.31
N ASP A 187 -4.74 -18.78 -14.53
CA ASP A 187 -5.94 -19.37 -15.13
C ASP A 187 -6.44 -20.58 -14.33
N GLN A 188 -5.54 -21.47 -13.92
CA GLN A 188 -5.88 -22.63 -13.10
C GLN A 188 -6.25 -22.23 -11.67
N ALA A 189 -5.51 -21.29 -11.08
CA ALA A 189 -5.80 -20.77 -9.75
C ALA A 189 -7.20 -20.15 -9.69
N LYS A 190 -7.60 -19.35 -10.69
CA LYS A 190 -8.93 -18.75 -10.79
C LYS A 190 -10.06 -19.80 -10.80
N ASP A 191 -9.88 -20.88 -11.56
CA ASP A 191 -10.85 -21.96 -11.65
C ASP A 191 -10.95 -22.72 -10.32
N LEU A 192 -9.82 -22.99 -9.66
CA LEU A 192 -9.78 -23.61 -8.33
C LEU A 192 -10.41 -22.71 -7.25
N TRP A 193 -10.21 -21.40 -7.30
CA TRP A 193 -10.87 -20.46 -6.38
C TRP A 193 -12.38 -20.39 -6.61
N ALA A 194 -12.84 -20.47 -7.86
CA ALA A 194 -14.25 -20.56 -8.19
C ALA A 194 -14.87 -21.88 -7.68
N GLU A 195 -14.14 -22.98 -7.82
CA GLU A 195 -14.54 -24.29 -7.31
C GLU A 195 -14.63 -24.27 -5.78
N PHE A 196 -13.65 -23.68 -5.09
CA PHE A 196 -13.69 -23.52 -3.64
C PHE A 196 -14.91 -22.72 -3.17
N ALA A 197 -15.18 -21.58 -3.78
CA ALA A 197 -16.29 -20.71 -3.40
C ALA A 197 -17.67 -21.35 -3.69
N SER A 198 -17.76 -22.24 -4.68
CA SER A 198 -19.00 -22.95 -5.02
C SER A 198 -19.23 -24.22 -4.22
N GLN A 199 -18.19 -25.01 -3.93
CA GLN A 199 -18.30 -26.24 -3.14
C GLN A 199 -18.40 -25.97 -1.64
N PHE A 200 -17.78 -24.89 -1.15
CA PHE A 200 -17.69 -24.59 0.28
C PHE A 200 -18.33 -23.24 0.63
N SER A 201 -19.49 -22.92 0.08
CA SER A 201 -20.12 -21.58 0.19
C SER A 201 -20.38 -21.06 1.60
N GLU A 202 -20.43 -21.94 2.61
CA GLU A 202 -20.60 -21.57 4.03
C GLU A 202 -19.29 -21.55 4.83
N HIS A 203 -18.14 -21.85 4.20
CA HIS A 203 -16.85 -21.94 4.88
C HIS A 203 -16.23 -20.55 5.13
N ASP A 204 -15.59 -20.37 6.29
CA ASP A 204 -15.00 -19.09 6.72
C ASP A 204 -13.94 -18.51 5.76
N LEU A 205 -13.39 -19.35 4.89
CA LEU A 205 -12.35 -19.00 3.91
C LEU A 205 -12.92 -18.54 2.56
N VAL A 206 -14.24 -18.57 2.35
CA VAL A 206 -14.88 -18.15 1.09
C VAL A 206 -14.60 -16.68 0.74
N PRO A 207 -14.69 -15.71 1.67
CA PRO A 207 -14.31 -14.33 1.38
C PRO A 207 -12.85 -14.20 0.92
N ASN A 208 -11.96 -15.03 1.49
CA ASN A 208 -10.55 -15.06 1.13
C ASN A 208 -10.34 -15.67 -0.27
N ALA A 209 -11.10 -16.71 -0.61
CA ALA A 209 -11.08 -17.28 -1.96
C ALA A 209 -11.50 -16.27 -3.04
N TYR A 210 -12.54 -15.46 -2.78
CA TYR A 210 -12.91 -14.37 -3.70
C TYR A 210 -11.81 -13.30 -3.83
N PHE A 211 -11.10 -13.01 -2.74
CA PHE A 211 -9.95 -12.11 -2.79
C PHE A 211 -8.85 -12.65 -3.74
N TRP A 212 -8.41 -13.90 -3.54
CA TRP A 212 -7.39 -14.50 -4.41
C TRP A 212 -7.86 -14.70 -5.84
N GLN A 213 -9.14 -14.99 -6.06
CA GLN A 213 -9.73 -15.03 -7.40
C GLN A 213 -9.62 -13.67 -8.11
N GLY A 214 -9.87 -12.58 -7.39
CA GLY A 214 -9.68 -11.22 -7.89
C GLY A 214 -8.23 -10.95 -8.25
N GLU A 215 -7.30 -11.29 -7.36
CA GLU A 215 -5.86 -11.12 -7.60
C GLU A 215 -5.36 -11.90 -8.83
N CYS A 216 -5.91 -13.09 -9.10
CA CYS A 216 -5.61 -13.85 -10.31
C CYS A 216 -5.98 -13.11 -11.60
N LEU A 217 -6.96 -12.20 -11.58
CA LEU A 217 -7.39 -11.43 -12.76
C LEU A 217 -6.49 -10.22 -13.04
N TYR A 218 -5.64 -9.82 -12.09
CA TYR A 218 -4.80 -8.62 -12.19
C TYR A 218 -3.32 -8.91 -12.47
N GLN A 219 -2.86 -10.15 -12.30
CA GLN A 219 -1.47 -10.55 -12.57
C GLN A 219 -1.25 -11.05 -14.00
#